data_AF-A0A7W1SVV6-F1
#
_entry.id   AF-A0A7W1SVV6-F1
#
_cell.length_a   1.000
_cell.length_b   1.000
_cell.length_c   1.000
_cell.angle_alpha   90.00
_cell.angle_beta   90.00
_cell.angle_gamma   90.00
#
_symmetry.space_group_name_H-M   'P 1'
#
loop_
_entity.id
_entity.type
_entity.pdbx_description
1 polymer ?
#
loop_
_entity_poly.entity_id
_entity_poly.type
_entity_poly.pdbx_seq_one_letter_code
_entity_poly.pdbx_strand_id
1 'polypeptide(L)'
;MDIPRPQDPRRKRRKQILYGGLALLALLGGTLGLSRLKPAAPSVERSAVWVDTVKRGPMLRQVRGLGTLVPQEIRWIPALSEGRVERILVRPGTSVKADTVLVELSNPQLEQATLYAEFQVKAAEADYNSLRVQMQSQVLNQKAVWVRADTEASQAQMKAETDAELAKIGIISQQSLRVSQGNAHQMGVQSEVEQQRLDNSGHELEARMAAQAAKVDQLKALYHLQMTQLSALKIRAGSDGVLQELNLNGQPLQVGQQ
;
A
#
# COMPACT_ATOMS: atom_id res chain seq x y z
N MET A 1 87.59 -71.93 -84.04
CA MET A 1 88.64 -70.91 -84.21
C MET A 1 88.66 -70.09 -82.94
N ASP A 2 89.58 -70.51 -82.07
CA ASP A 2 89.84 -69.99 -80.73
C ASP A 2 90.87 -68.86 -80.87
N ILE A 3 90.59 -67.68 -80.30
CA ILE A 3 91.52 -66.55 -80.29
C ILE A 3 91.65 -66.11 -78.81
N PRO A 4 92.83 -66.21 -78.20
CA PRO A 4 93.01 -66.04 -76.77
C PRO A 4 92.86 -64.57 -76.37
N ARG A 5 92.06 -64.30 -75.34
CA ARG A 5 91.93 -62.98 -74.69
C ARG A 5 93.15 -62.76 -73.78
N PRO A 6 94.09 -61.85 -74.07
CA PRO A 6 95.16 -61.54 -73.12
C PRO A 6 94.56 -60.71 -71.98
N GLN A 7 94.37 -61.33 -70.83
CA GLN A 7 94.03 -60.64 -69.60
C GLN A 7 95.31 -60.00 -69.08
N ASP A 8 95.43 -58.67 -69.15
CA ASP A 8 96.57 -57.94 -68.59
C ASP A 8 96.26 -57.56 -67.12
N PRO A 9 96.69 -58.35 -66.12
CA PRO A 9 96.30 -58.16 -64.72
C PRO A 9 96.80 -56.83 -64.14
N ARG A 10 97.81 -56.22 -64.76
CA ARG A 10 98.43 -54.96 -64.29
C ARG A 10 97.53 -53.75 -64.54
N ARG A 11 96.75 -53.73 -65.63
CA ARG A 11 95.84 -52.62 -65.96
C ARG A 11 94.57 -52.64 -65.08
N LYS A 12 94.07 -53.82 -64.70
CA LYS A 12 92.96 -53.99 -63.73
C LYS A 12 93.37 -53.56 -62.32
N ARG A 13 94.55 -53.96 -61.83
CA ARG A 13 95.06 -53.55 -60.51
C ARG A 13 95.28 -52.04 -60.39
N ARG A 14 95.82 -51.37 -61.43
CA ARG A 14 95.96 -49.90 -61.41
C ARG A 14 94.62 -49.17 -61.30
N LYS A 15 93.58 -49.62 -62.01
CA LYS A 15 92.24 -49.02 -61.89
C LYS A 15 91.64 -49.26 -60.50
N GLN A 16 91.80 -50.45 -59.91
CA GLN A 16 91.34 -50.74 -58.54
C GLN A 16 92.05 -49.90 -57.47
N ILE A 17 93.36 -49.67 -57.62
CA ILE A 17 94.10 -48.77 -56.71
C ILE A 17 93.64 -47.32 -56.89
N LEU A 18 93.39 -46.88 -58.12
CA LEU A 18 92.90 -45.52 -58.38
C LEU A 18 91.49 -45.30 -57.79
N TYR A 19 90.56 -46.23 -58.03
CA TYR A 19 89.21 -46.16 -57.44
C TYR A 19 89.24 -46.34 -55.92
N GLY A 20 90.11 -47.20 -55.38
CA GLY A 20 90.32 -47.36 -53.95
C GLY A 20 90.87 -46.09 -53.30
N GLY A 21 91.84 -45.44 -53.93
CA GLY A 21 92.37 -44.15 -53.48
C GLY A 21 91.32 -43.04 -53.53
N LEU A 22 90.52 -42.97 -54.60
CA LEU A 22 89.44 -41.99 -54.75
C LEU A 22 88.32 -42.21 -53.72
N ALA A 23 87.95 -43.47 -53.46
CA ALA A 23 86.97 -43.83 -52.44
C ALA A 23 87.48 -43.46 -51.03
N LEU A 24 88.76 -43.71 -50.74
CA LEU A 24 89.37 -43.34 -49.46
C LEU A 24 89.38 -41.81 -49.27
N LEU A 25 89.70 -41.06 -50.32
CA LEU A 25 89.67 -39.59 -50.32
C LEU A 25 88.27 -39.03 -50.12
N ALA A 26 87.26 -39.61 -50.78
CA ALA A 26 85.86 -39.22 -50.60
C ALA A 26 85.35 -39.53 -49.19
N LEU A 27 85.74 -40.68 -48.62
CA LEU A 27 85.35 -41.09 -47.28
C LEU A 27 85.98 -40.16 -46.22
N LEU A 28 87.29 -39.88 -46.32
CA LEU A 28 87.96 -38.92 -45.44
C LEU A 28 87.35 -37.52 -45.57
N GLY A 29 87.12 -37.05 -46.79
CA GLY A 29 86.49 -35.76 -47.07
C GLY A 29 85.08 -35.66 -46.50
N GLY A 30 84.28 -36.73 -46.61
CA GLY A 30 82.95 -36.82 -46.04
C GLY A 30 82.94 -36.81 -44.51
N THR A 31 83.82 -37.57 -43.86
CA THR A 31 83.94 -37.56 -42.39
C THR A 31 84.39 -36.21 -41.84
N LEU A 32 85.35 -35.54 -42.49
CA LEU A 32 85.80 -34.20 -42.10
C LEU A 32 84.75 -33.12 -42.38
N GLY A 33 83.94 -33.30 -43.43
CA GLY A 33 82.79 -32.44 -43.72
C GLY A 33 81.69 -32.58 -42.68
N LEU A 34 81.34 -33.82 -42.30
CA LEU A 34 80.30 -34.09 -41.29
C LEU A 34 80.70 -33.60 -39.89
N SER A 35 81.97 -33.73 -39.50
CA SER A 35 82.43 -33.28 -38.18
C SER A 35 82.46 -31.75 -38.04
N ARG A 36 82.30 -30.99 -39.14
CA ARG A 36 82.25 -29.52 -39.13
C ARG A 36 80.83 -28.95 -39.19
N LEU A 37 79.78 -29.78 -39.19
CA LEU A 37 78.40 -29.30 -39.06
C LEU A 37 78.11 -28.91 -37.60
N LYS A 38 77.81 -27.63 -37.37
CA LYS A 38 77.44 -27.09 -36.05
C LYS A 38 76.06 -27.61 -35.61
N PRO A 39 75.82 -27.82 -34.30
CA PRO A 39 74.55 -28.31 -33.77
C PRO A 39 73.36 -27.36 -34.05
N ALA A 40 72.17 -27.92 -34.32
CA ALA A 40 71.01 -27.18 -34.83
C ALA A 40 70.09 -26.55 -33.77
N ALA A 41 70.33 -26.76 -32.47
CA ALA A 41 69.49 -26.19 -31.41
C ALA A 41 70.26 -25.11 -30.62
N PRO A 42 69.66 -23.94 -30.35
CA PRO A 42 70.29 -22.93 -29.49
C PRO A 42 70.43 -23.48 -28.07
N SER A 43 71.67 -23.69 -27.64
CA SER A 43 72.01 -24.09 -26.28
C SER A 43 72.15 -22.85 -25.39
N VAL A 44 71.45 -22.83 -24.27
CA VAL A 44 71.62 -21.82 -23.21
C VAL A 44 72.32 -22.44 -22.01
N GLU A 45 73.16 -21.65 -21.35
CA GLU A 45 73.87 -22.08 -20.14
C GLU A 45 72.89 -22.41 -19.01
N ARG A 46 73.11 -23.53 -18.30
CA ARG A 46 72.21 -23.99 -17.22
C ARG A 46 72.11 -22.98 -16.08
N SER A 47 73.18 -22.23 -15.83
CA SER A 47 73.28 -21.13 -14.86
C SER A 47 72.42 -19.92 -15.24
N ALA A 48 72.08 -19.75 -16.51
CA ALA A 48 71.25 -18.66 -16.99
C ALA A 48 69.73 -18.95 -16.86
N VAL A 49 69.34 -20.14 -16.37
CA VAL A 49 67.93 -20.56 -16.30
C VAL A 49 67.56 -21.00 -14.89
N TRP A 50 66.57 -20.32 -14.30
CA TRP A 50 65.94 -20.76 -13.07
C TRP A 50 64.87 -21.79 -13.39
N VAL A 51 64.98 -22.99 -12.82
CA VAL A 51 64.03 -24.10 -13.07
C VAL A 51 63.42 -24.51 -11.74
N ASP A 52 62.11 -24.63 -11.69
CA ASP A 52 61.35 -25.07 -10.51
C ASP A 52 60.31 -26.14 -10.90
N THR A 53 59.83 -26.92 -9.92
CA THR A 53 58.90 -28.04 -10.14
C THR A 53 57.46 -27.57 -10.06
N VAL A 54 56.72 -27.71 -11.16
CA VAL A 54 55.29 -27.36 -11.20
C VAL A 54 54.47 -28.23 -10.23
N LYS A 55 53.63 -27.59 -9.42
CA LYS A 55 52.71 -28.25 -8.49
C LYS A 55 51.28 -28.05 -8.98
N ARG A 56 50.47 -29.12 -8.98
CA ARG A 56 49.02 -29.00 -9.22
C ARG A 56 48.33 -28.58 -7.92
N GLY A 57 47.55 -27.52 -7.99
CA GLY A 57 46.77 -27.00 -6.88
C GLY A 57 45.79 -25.92 -7.35
N PRO A 58 44.83 -25.51 -6.51
CA PRO A 58 43.92 -24.43 -6.83
C PRO A 58 44.70 -23.12 -7.04
N MET A 59 44.60 -22.54 -8.22
CA MET A 59 45.17 -21.23 -8.54
C MET A 59 44.09 -20.17 -8.34
N LEU A 60 44.03 -19.60 -7.12
CA LEU A 60 43.06 -18.57 -6.79
C LEU A 60 43.40 -17.27 -7.50
N ARG A 61 42.56 -16.86 -8.47
CA ARG A 61 42.64 -15.54 -9.10
C ARG A 61 41.79 -14.56 -8.32
N GLN A 62 42.39 -13.88 -7.34
CA GLN A 62 41.74 -12.79 -6.63
C GLN A 62 41.78 -11.52 -7.49
N VAL A 63 40.62 -11.05 -7.94
CA VAL A 63 40.47 -9.77 -8.64
C VAL A 63 39.91 -8.77 -7.66
N ARG A 64 40.66 -7.70 -7.40
CA ARG A 64 40.18 -6.58 -6.57
C ARG A 64 39.29 -5.69 -7.43
N GLY A 65 38.01 -5.65 -7.10
CA GLY A 65 37.05 -4.69 -7.66
C GLY A 65 36.71 -3.64 -6.61
N LEU A 66 36.63 -2.38 -7.03
CA LEU A 66 36.03 -1.33 -6.22
C LEU A 66 34.51 -1.45 -6.36
N GLY A 67 33.80 -1.41 -5.24
CA GLY A 67 32.34 -1.42 -5.20
C GLY A 67 31.85 -0.45 -4.13
N THR A 68 30.65 0.07 -4.31
CA THR A 68 29.97 0.93 -3.34
C THR A 68 28.76 0.18 -2.77
N LEU A 69 28.48 0.41 -1.49
CA LEU A 69 27.27 -0.10 -0.86
C LEU A 69 26.12 0.84 -1.21
N VAL A 70 25.04 0.27 -1.76
CA VAL A 70 23.82 0.99 -2.11
C VAL A 70 22.67 0.37 -1.32
N PRO A 71 21.72 1.18 -0.80
CA PRO A 71 20.52 0.67 -0.13
C PRO A 71 19.72 -0.27 -1.05
N GLN A 72 19.12 -1.31 -0.47
CA GLN A 72 18.27 -2.25 -1.22
C GLN A 72 16.89 -1.65 -1.54
N GLU A 73 16.31 -0.87 -0.62
CA GLU A 73 15.02 -0.21 -0.79
C GLU A 73 15.14 1.25 -0.32
N ILE A 74 14.63 2.19 -1.13
CA ILE A 74 14.53 3.60 -0.78
C ILE A 74 13.05 3.98 -0.81
N ARG A 75 12.54 4.53 0.29
CA ARG A 75 11.15 4.97 0.42
C ARG A 75 11.11 6.47 0.67
N TRP A 76 10.41 7.17 -0.20
CA TRP A 76 10.11 8.58 -0.03
C TRP A 76 8.86 8.76 0.83
N ILE A 77 8.92 9.70 1.77
CA ILE A 77 7.82 9.97 2.71
C ILE A 77 7.32 11.39 2.41
N PRO A 78 6.28 11.55 1.58
CA PRO A 78 5.77 12.86 1.23
C PRO A 78 4.97 13.48 2.38
N ALA A 79 4.92 14.80 2.42
CA ALA A 79 3.96 15.51 3.27
C ALA A 79 2.52 15.31 2.73
N LEU A 80 1.63 14.82 3.59
CA LEU A 80 0.20 14.60 3.26
C LEU A 80 -0.63 15.88 3.35
N SER A 81 -0.15 16.89 4.08
CA SER A 81 -0.86 18.15 4.30
C SER A 81 0.15 19.29 4.25
N GLU A 82 -0.28 20.43 3.73
CA GLU A 82 0.58 21.60 3.64
C GLU A 82 0.86 22.17 5.02
N GLY A 83 2.09 22.63 5.23
CA GLY A 83 2.48 23.17 6.52
C GLY A 83 3.88 23.77 6.50
N ARG A 84 4.14 24.65 7.45
CA ARG A 84 5.48 25.17 7.69
C ARG A 84 6.23 24.19 8.59
N VAL A 85 7.47 23.87 8.25
CA VAL A 85 8.36 23.09 9.12
C VAL A 85 8.59 23.86 10.41
N GLU A 86 8.10 23.34 11.52
CA GLU A 86 8.30 23.93 12.85
C GLU A 86 9.55 23.35 13.50
N ARG A 87 9.66 22.01 13.51
CA ARG A 87 10.76 21.29 14.16
C ARG A 87 11.19 20.07 13.37
N ILE A 88 12.50 19.86 13.29
CA ILE A 88 13.12 18.64 12.80
C ILE A 88 13.62 17.86 14.02
N LEU A 89 13.02 16.71 14.29
CA LEU A 89 13.32 15.89 15.47
C LEU A 89 14.46 14.90 15.23
N VAL A 90 14.61 14.44 13.98
CA VAL A 90 15.61 13.44 13.59
C VAL A 90 16.46 13.98 12.45
N ARG A 91 17.78 13.79 12.55
CA ARG A 91 18.74 14.17 11.52
C ARG A 91 19.13 12.97 10.64
N PRO A 92 19.52 13.20 9.37
CA PRO A 92 20.09 12.16 8.51
C PRO A 92 21.22 11.36 9.18
N GLY A 93 21.29 10.06 8.88
CA GLY A 93 22.22 9.10 9.47
C GLY A 93 21.71 8.41 10.74
N THR A 94 20.55 8.80 11.26
CA THR A 94 19.96 8.19 12.48
C THR A 94 19.09 6.99 12.11
N SER A 95 19.17 5.92 12.90
CA SER A 95 18.22 4.80 12.81
C SER A 95 16.87 5.18 13.40
N VAL A 96 15.80 4.90 12.66
CA VAL A 96 14.41 5.21 13.03
C VAL A 96 13.57 3.95 13.02
N LYS A 97 12.53 3.93 13.85
CA LYS A 97 11.47 2.92 13.83
C LYS A 97 10.27 3.46 13.06
N ALA A 98 9.36 2.58 12.65
CA ALA A 98 8.16 2.97 11.91
C ALA A 98 7.36 4.12 12.54
N ASP A 99 7.21 4.14 13.87
CA ASP A 99 6.45 5.17 14.58
C ASP A 99 7.24 6.45 14.90
N THR A 100 8.54 6.49 14.61
CA THR A 100 9.40 7.64 14.92
C THR A 100 8.96 8.88 14.12
N VAL A 101 8.67 9.97 14.83
CA VAL A 101 8.35 11.26 14.21
C VAL A 101 9.64 11.91 13.73
N LEU A 102 9.68 12.23 12.44
CA LEU A 102 10.84 12.83 11.78
C LEU A 102 10.76 14.36 11.84
N VAL A 103 9.59 14.90 11.50
CA VAL A 103 9.34 16.33 11.30
C VAL A 103 7.97 16.68 11.86
N GLU A 104 7.88 17.84 12.53
CA GLU A 104 6.64 18.45 12.94
C GLU A 104 6.35 19.67 12.05
N LEU A 105 5.19 19.66 11.42
CA LEU A 105 4.67 20.78 10.65
C LEU A 105 3.66 21.57 11.49
N SER A 106 3.65 22.89 11.29
CA SER A 106 2.64 23.79 11.84
C SER A 106 1.74 24.29 10.72
N ASN A 107 0.43 24.19 10.95
CA ASN A 107 -0.59 24.77 10.08
C ASN A 107 -1.74 25.33 10.95
N PRO A 108 -1.66 26.61 11.36
CA PRO A 108 -2.68 27.24 12.20
C PRO A 108 -4.07 27.25 11.56
N GLN A 109 -4.16 27.31 10.23
CA GLN A 109 -5.42 27.28 9.51
C GLN A 109 -6.10 25.91 9.64
N LEU A 110 -5.34 24.82 9.57
CA LEU A 110 -5.84 23.46 9.75
C LEU A 110 -6.27 23.18 11.19
N GLU A 111 -5.52 23.70 12.17
CA GLU A 111 -5.91 23.66 13.59
C GLU A 111 -7.24 24.39 13.84
N GLN A 112 -7.37 25.60 13.30
CA GLN A 112 -8.62 26.38 13.40
C GLN A 112 -9.79 25.67 12.70
N ALA A 113 -9.57 25.11 11.51
CA ALA A 113 -10.57 24.36 10.77
C ALA A 113 -11.04 23.10 11.53
N THR A 114 -10.11 22.38 12.17
CA THR A 114 -10.42 21.20 12.99
C THR A 114 -11.26 21.56 14.21
N LEU A 115 -10.89 22.62 14.92
CA LEU A 115 -11.67 23.13 16.06
C LEU A 115 -13.07 23.59 15.63
N TYR A 116 -13.18 24.27 14.50
CA TYR A 116 -14.46 24.68 13.95
C TYR A 116 -15.34 23.48 13.60
N ALA A 117 -14.78 22.45 12.96
CA ALA A 117 -15.49 21.20 12.67
C ALA A 117 -15.94 20.48 13.96
N GLU A 118 -15.12 20.47 15.01
CA GLU A 118 -15.51 19.92 16.32
C GLU A 118 -16.72 20.64 16.91
N PHE A 119 -16.72 21.98 16.88
CA PHE A 119 -17.85 22.77 17.35
C PHE A 119 -19.11 22.57 16.51
N GLN A 120 -18.98 22.39 15.20
CA GLN A 120 -20.11 22.05 14.34
C GLN A 120 -20.74 20.70 14.72
N VAL A 121 -19.93 19.68 15.02
CA VAL A 121 -20.44 18.39 15.52
C VAL A 121 -21.19 18.58 16.83
N LYS A 122 -20.59 19.27 17.80
CA LYS A 122 -21.23 19.53 19.11
C LYS A 122 -22.55 20.30 18.97
N ALA A 123 -22.59 21.31 18.10
CA ALA A 123 -23.81 22.06 17.81
C ALA A 123 -24.89 21.15 17.19
N ALA A 124 -24.52 20.32 16.21
CA ALA A 124 -25.45 19.39 15.57
C ALA A 124 -25.98 18.31 16.54
N GLU A 125 -25.16 17.84 17.47
CA GLU A 125 -25.58 16.92 18.54
C GLU A 125 -26.54 17.58 19.53
N ALA A 126 -26.30 18.84 19.88
CA ALA A 126 -27.23 19.61 20.71
C ALA A 126 -28.58 19.82 19.99
N ASP A 127 -28.54 20.18 18.70
CA ASP A 127 -29.73 20.33 17.87
C ASP A 127 -30.51 19.01 17.73
N TYR A 128 -29.81 17.88 17.56
CA TYR A 128 -30.43 16.55 17.53
C TYR A 128 -31.16 16.22 18.84
N ASN A 129 -30.53 16.50 19.98
CA ASN A 129 -31.14 16.27 21.29
C ASN A 129 -32.34 17.21 21.53
N SER A 130 -32.24 18.47 21.14
CA SER A 130 -33.34 19.43 21.20
C SER A 130 -34.53 18.99 20.35
N LEU A 131 -34.26 18.60 19.10
CA LEU A 131 -35.26 18.07 18.17
C LEU A 131 -35.93 16.81 18.72
N ARG A 132 -35.16 15.91 19.33
CA ARG A 132 -35.71 14.70 19.97
C ARG A 132 -36.74 15.03 21.04
N VAL A 133 -36.41 15.95 21.95
CA VAL A 133 -37.30 16.36 23.03
C VAL A 133 -38.54 17.06 22.47
N GLN A 134 -38.37 17.93 21.48
CA GLN A 134 -39.48 18.62 20.81
C GLN A 134 -40.45 17.63 20.15
N MET A 135 -39.92 16.67 19.39
CA MET A 135 -40.75 15.68 18.70
C MET A 135 -41.43 14.70 19.68
N GLN A 136 -40.75 14.32 20.77
CA GLN A 136 -41.38 13.52 21.84
C GLN A 136 -42.55 14.26 22.49
N SER A 137 -42.39 15.56 22.76
CA SER A 137 -43.49 16.41 23.27
C SER A 137 -44.65 16.47 22.28
N GLN A 138 -44.37 16.59 20.98
CA GLN A 138 -45.40 16.58 19.94
C GLN A 138 -46.19 15.26 19.90
N VAL A 139 -45.50 14.11 20.00
CA VAL A 139 -46.16 12.78 20.07
C VAL A 139 -47.03 12.66 21.33
N LEU A 140 -46.56 13.14 22.48
CA LEU A 140 -47.35 13.13 23.72
C LEU A 140 -48.60 14.02 23.61
N ASN A 141 -48.49 15.18 22.97
CA ASN A 141 -49.64 16.05 22.71
C ASN A 141 -50.64 15.38 21.76
N GLN A 142 -50.17 14.74 20.69
CA GLN A 142 -51.03 13.99 19.76
C GLN A 142 -51.72 12.80 20.47
N LYS A 143 -51.01 12.13 21.39
CA LYS A 143 -51.58 11.08 22.22
C LYS A 143 -52.67 11.62 23.16
N ALA A 144 -52.48 12.78 23.76
CA ALA A 144 -53.50 13.41 24.60
C ALA A 144 -54.76 13.76 23.79
N VAL A 145 -54.59 14.22 22.54
CA VAL A 145 -55.72 14.47 21.62
C VAL A 145 -56.47 13.19 21.29
N TRP A 146 -55.77 12.10 20.94
CA TRP A 146 -56.39 10.80 20.69
C TRP A 146 -57.13 10.27 21.92
N VAL A 147 -56.51 10.27 23.10
CA VAL A 147 -57.15 9.80 24.35
C VAL A 147 -58.43 10.57 24.65
N ARG A 148 -58.45 11.88 24.39
CA ARG A 148 -59.66 12.69 24.56
C ARG A 148 -60.75 12.26 23.57
N ALA A 149 -60.41 12.13 22.29
CA ALA A 149 -61.36 11.69 21.26
C ALA A 149 -61.91 10.28 21.55
N ASP A 150 -61.05 9.37 22.02
CA ASP A 150 -61.41 8.00 22.40
C ASP A 150 -62.36 7.98 23.61
N THR A 151 -62.08 8.82 24.61
CA THR A 151 -62.97 8.96 25.78
C THR A 151 -64.34 9.52 25.38
N GLU A 152 -64.36 10.53 24.50
CA GLU A 152 -65.60 11.11 23.98
C GLU A 152 -66.40 10.10 23.14
N ALA A 153 -65.72 9.26 22.34
CA ALA A 153 -66.32 8.16 21.58
C ALA A 153 -66.92 7.08 22.50
N SER A 154 -66.17 6.64 23.51
CA SER A 154 -66.63 5.65 24.48
C SER A 154 -67.87 6.14 25.26
N GLN A 155 -67.89 7.41 25.66
CA GLN A 155 -69.06 8.02 26.30
C GLN A 155 -70.27 8.08 25.37
N ALA A 156 -70.08 8.48 24.11
CA ALA A 156 -71.14 8.52 23.12
C ALA A 156 -71.71 7.11 22.83
N GLN A 157 -70.85 6.09 22.79
CA GLN A 157 -71.23 4.71 22.61
C GLN A 157 -72.07 4.18 23.78
N MET A 158 -71.60 4.35 25.02
CA MET A 158 -72.36 3.94 26.22
C MET A 158 -73.75 4.61 26.27
N LYS A 159 -73.84 5.88 25.85
CA LYS A 159 -75.12 6.59 25.74
C LYS A 159 -76.02 6.00 24.66
N ALA A 160 -75.49 5.70 23.48
CA ALA A 160 -76.25 5.10 22.39
C ALA A 160 -76.76 3.69 22.76
N GLU A 161 -75.96 2.91 23.49
CA GLU A 161 -76.35 1.59 24.01
C GLU A 161 -77.48 1.71 25.04
N THR A 162 -77.37 2.64 25.99
CA THR A 162 -78.42 2.93 26.97
C THR A 162 -79.71 3.39 26.28
N ASP A 163 -79.62 4.33 25.34
CA ASP A 163 -80.76 4.81 24.55
C ASP A 163 -81.41 3.68 23.74
N ALA A 164 -80.62 2.73 23.22
CA ALA A 164 -81.15 1.57 22.51
C ALA A 164 -81.98 0.65 23.42
N GLU A 165 -81.58 0.48 24.67
CA GLU A 165 -82.37 -0.24 25.67
C GLU A 165 -83.66 0.50 26.04
N LEU A 166 -83.57 1.81 26.27
CA LEU A 166 -84.72 2.66 26.60
C LEU A 166 -85.74 2.74 25.45
N ALA A 167 -85.28 2.70 24.20
CA ALA A 167 -86.15 2.67 23.02
C ALA A 167 -86.92 1.35 22.90
N LYS A 168 -86.32 0.21 23.28
CA LYS A 168 -86.98 -1.12 23.26
C LYS A 168 -88.18 -1.16 24.21
N ILE A 169 -88.08 -0.48 25.35
CA ILE A 169 -89.15 -0.36 26.34
C ILE A 169 -90.07 0.84 26.12
N GLY A 170 -89.89 1.58 25.01
CA GLY A 170 -90.78 2.65 24.58
C GLY A 170 -90.64 3.98 25.33
N ILE A 171 -89.56 4.18 26.10
CA ILE A 171 -89.34 5.42 26.88
C ILE A 171 -88.88 6.57 25.99
N ILE A 172 -88.04 6.29 24.97
CA ILE A 172 -87.53 7.31 24.05
C ILE A 172 -88.00 7.08 22.61
N SER A 173 -88.00 8.15 21.81
CA SER A 173 -88.39 8.08 20.40
C SER A 173 -87.32 7.41 19.53
N GLN A 174 -87.76 6.76 18.44
CA GLN A 174 -86.85 6.21 17.41
C GLN A 174 -85.93 7.28 16.79
N GLN A 175 -86.38 8.54 16.74
CA GLN A 175 -85.57 9.64 16.24
C GLN A 175 -84.42 9.96 17.20
N SER A 176 -84.67 9.97 18.52
CA SER A 176 -83.65 10.18 19.55
C SER A 176 -82.58 9.10 19.51
N LEU A 177 -82.99 7.83 19.34
CA LEU A 177 -82.06 6.71 19.17
C LEU A 177 -81.15 6.88 17.94
N ARG A 178 -81.71 7.25 16.78
CA ARG A 178 -80.89 7.48 15.58
C ARG A 178 -79.88 8.60 15.77
N VAL A 179 -80.25 9.66 16.49
CA VAL A 179 -79.33 10.77 16.79
C VAL A 179 -78.18 10.30 17.69
N SER A 180 -78.45 9.53 18.75
CA SER A 180 -77.39 9.03 19.62
C SER A 180 -76.49 8.02 18.92
N GLN A 181 -77.04 7.12 18.11
CA GLN A 181 -76.27 6.21 17.25
C GLN A 181 -75.39 6.95 16.24
N GLY A 182 -75.94 7.97 15.57
CA GLY A 182 -75.18 8.80 14.63
C GLY A 182 -74.03 9.54 15.30
N ASN A 183 -74.26 10.08 16.50
CA ASN A 183 -73.22 10.74 17.29
C ASN A 183 -72.11 9.75 17.74
N ALA A 184 -72.49 8.56 18.20
CA ALA A 184 -71.53 7.52 18.57
C ALA A 184 -70.66 7.10 17.36
N HIS A 185 -71.28 6.92 16.19
CA HIS A 185 -70.55 6.60 14.96
C HIS A 185 -69.59 7.73 14.57
N GLN A 186 -70.03 8.98 14.61
CA GLN A 186 -69.20 10.15 14.29
C GLN A 186 -67.99 10.25 15.21
N MET A 187 -68.17 10.12 16.53
CA MET A 187 -67.08 10.19 17.51
C MET A 187 -66.13 8.99 17.38
N GLY A 188 -66.65 7.80 17.06
CA GLY A 188 -65.83 6.61 16.79
C GLY A 188 -64.90 6.81 15.59
N VAL A 189 -65.42 7.32 14.47
CA VAL A 189 -64.61 7.66 13.28
C VAL A 189 -63.57 8.72 13.62
N GLN A 190 -63.92 9.71 14.44
CA GLN A 190 -62.98 10.74 14.87
C GLN A 190 -61.83 10.18 15.71
N SER A 191 -62.12 9.28 16.66
CA SER A 191 -61.08 8.60 17.46
C SER A 191 -60.13 7.79 16.56
N GLU A 192 -60.67 7.04 15.59
CA GLU A 192 -59.87 6.24 14.66
C GLU A 192 -58.93 7.10 13.80
N VAL A 193 -59.41 8.25 13.31
CA VAL A 193 -58.56 9.20 12.57
C VAL A 193 -57.45 9.76 13.46
N GLU A 194 -57.74 10.13 14.71
CA GLU A 194 -56.71 10.63 15.63
C GLU A 194 -55.71 9.54 16.05
N GLN A 195 -56.15 8.27 16.09
CA GLN A 195 -55.26 7.13 16.28
C GLN A 195 -54.30 6.98 15.10
N GLN A 196 -54.81 7.00 13.87
CA GLN A 196 -53.97 6.93 12.66
C GLN A 196 -52.97 8.10 12.60
N ARG A 197 -53.38 9.30 13.03
CA ARG A 197 -52.48 10.45 13.15
C ARG A 197 -51.39 10.23 14.20
N LEU A 198 -51.71 9.62 15.33
CA LEU A 198 -50.72 9.24 16.35
C LEU A 198 -49.72 8.21 15.80
N ASP A 199 -50.18 7.17 15.12
CA ASP A 199 -49.31 6.14 14.54
C ASP A 199 -48.37 6.75 13.47
N ASN A 200 -48.92 7.58 12.59
CA ASN A 200 -48.13 8.31 11.59
C ASN A 200 -47.12 9.28 12.21
N SER A 201 -47.42 9.87 13.37
CA SER A 201 -46.49 10.76 14.07
C SER A 201 -45.24 10.03 14.57
N GLY A 202 -45.35 8.72 14.87
CA GLY A 202 -44.21 7.87 15.22
C GLY A 202 -43.26 7.66 14.04
N HIS A 203 -43.80 7.38 12.86
CA HIS A 203 -43.02 7.28 11.62
C HIS A 203 -42.38 8.61 11.22
N GLU A 204 -43.09 9.73 11.39
CA GLU A 204 -42.55 11.08 11.15
C GLU A 204 -41.39 11.41 12.10
N LEU A 205 -41.54 11.08 13.40
CA LEU A 205 -40.48 11.20 14.40
C LEU A 205 -39.23 10.45 13.95
N GLU A 206 -39.36 9.16 13.60
CA GLU A 206 -38.23 8.33 13.18
C GLU A 206 -37.55 8.90 11.93
N ALA A 207 -38.32 9.27 10.90
CA ALA A 207 -37.79 9.83 9.66
C ALA A 207 -37.02 11.15 9.89
N ARG A 208 -37.55 12.06 10.71
CA ARG A 208 -36.87 13.32 11.03
C ARG A 208 -35.63 13.11 11.89
N MET A 209 -35.70 12.19 12.85
CA MET A 209 -34.56 11.83 13.69
C MET A 209 -33.44 11.18 12.87
N ALA A 210 -33.78 10.29 11.93
CA ALA A 210 -32.82 9.66 11.03
C ALA A 210 -32.15 10.70 10.11
N ALA A 211 -32.90 11.65 9.55
CA ALA A 211 -32.35 12.73 8.74
C ALA A 211 -31.36 13.61 9.54
N GLN A 212 -31.70 13.96 10.77
CA GLN A 212 -30.82 14.76 11.64
C GLN A 212 -29.60 13.95 12.10
N ALA A 213 -29.75 12.65 12.39
CA ALA A 213 -28.63 11.76 12.72
C ALA A 213 -27.63 11.66 11.55
N ALA A 214 -28.11 11.48 10.32
CA ALA A 214 -27.26 11.45 9.14
C ALA A 214 -26.46 12.76 8.96
N LYS A 215 -27.05 13.91 9.30
CA LYS A 215 -26.35 15.20 9.30
C LYS A 215 -25.24 15.26 10.37
N VAL A 216 -25.50 14.74 11.57
CA VAL A 216 -24.48 14.62 12.62
C VAL A 216 -23.33 13.72 12.16
N ASP A 217 -23.64 12.57 11.56
CA ASP A 217 -22.64 11.63 11.07
C ASP A 217 -21.79 12.20 9.93
N GLN A 218 -22.41 12.97 9.03
CA GLN A 218 -21.69 13.71 7.98
C GLN A 218 -20.67 14.67 8.58
N LEU A 219 -21.07 15.46 9.60
CA LEU A 219 -20.17 16.40 10.27
C LEU A 219 -19.07 15.69 11.06
N LYS A 220 -19.39 14.54 11.69
CA LYS A 220 -18.39 13.69 12.35
C LYS A 220 -17.35 13.16 11.39
N ALA A 221 -17.78 12.71 10.21
CA ALA A 221 -16.86 12.26 9.16
C ALA A 221 -15.92 13.38 8.70
N LEU A 222 -16.45 14.61 8.53
CA LEU A 222 -15.63 15.79 8.20
C LEU A 222 -14.64 16.14 9.31
N TYR A 223 -15.07 16.11 10.58
CA TYR A 223 -14.18 16.31 11.72
C TYR A 223 -13.07 15.26 11.77
N HIS A 224 -13.41 13.97 11.59
CA HIS A 224 -12.41 12.89 11.55
C HIS A 224 -11.39 13.05 10.42
N LEU A 225 -11.83 13.52 9.25
CA LEU A 225 -10.94 13.82 8.14
C LEU A 225 -9.96 14.93 8.52
N GLN A 226 -10.44 16.04 9.10
CA GLN A 226 -9.61 17.16 9.55
C GLN A 226 -8.64 16.75 10.66
N MET A 227 -9.12 15.97 11.64
CA MET A 227 -8.30 15.39 12.71
C MET A 227 -7.17 14.50 12.15
N THR A 228 -7.48 13.71 11.11
CA THR A 228 -6.48 12.87 10.44
C THR A 228 -5.44 13.72 9.73
N GLN A 229 -5.85 14.76 9.01
CA GLN A 229 -4.93 15.72 8.37
C GLN A 229 -4.05 16.44 9.40
N LEU A 230 -4.63 16.86 10.53
CA LEU A 230 -3.89 17.49 11.63
C LEU A 230 -2.87 16.52 12.25
N SER A 231 -3.23 15.25 12.44
CA SER A 231 -2.29 14.24 12.91
C SER A 231 -1.17 13.95 11.89
N ALA A 232 -1.46 14.12 10.60
CA ALA A 232 -0.52 13.95 9.50
C ALA A 232 0.49 15.11 9.37
N LEU A 233 0.30 16.23 10.08
CA LEU A 233 1.32 17.26 10.24
C LEU A 233 2.57 16.72 10.97
N LYS A 234 2.44 15.61 11.72
CA LYS A 234 3.56 14.88 12.30
C LYS A 234 3.99 13.77 11.34
N ILE A 235 5.02 14.05 10.54
CA ILE A 235 5.54 13.10 9.56
C ILE A 235 6.32 12.00 10.30
N ARG A 236 5.92 10.74 10.11
CA ARG A 236 6.54 9.55 10.71
C ARG A 236 7.30 8.74 9.66
N ALA A 237 8.26 7.93 10.12
CA ALA A 237 9.10 7.10 9.23
C ALA A 237 8.33 6.00 8.48
N GLY A 238 7.26 5.44 9.06
CA GLY A 238 6.43 4.39 8.45
C GLY A 238 7.11 3.03 8.23
N SER A 239 8.42 2.94 8.44
CA SER A 239 9.22 1.71 8.40
C SER A 239 10.48 1.86 9.24
N ASP A 240 11.06 0.73 9.64
CA ASP A 240 12.34 0.70 10.34
C ASP A 240 13.48 0.88 9.33
N GLY A 241 14.43 1.76 9.62
CA GLY A 241 15.51 2.05 8.67
C GLY A 241 16.46 3.15 9.14
N VAL A 242 17.20 3.71 8.19
CA VAL A 242 18.10 4.86 8.43
C VAL A 242 17.64 6.02 7.56
N LEU A 243 17.43 7.18 8.17
CA LEU A 243 17.08 8.40 7.43
C LEU A 243 18.29 8.85 6.60
N GLN A 244 18.17 8.88 5.27
CA GLN A 244 19.31 9.22 4.38
C GLN A 244 19.35 10.71 4.05
N GLU A 245 18.24 11.26 3.58
CA GLU A 245 18.15 12.65 3.14
C GLU A 245 16.90 13.30 3.72
N LEU A 246 17.00 14.60 3.98
CA LEU A 246 15.89 15.44 4.44
C LEU A 246 15.98 16.78 3.71
N ASN A 247 15.29 16.89 2.59
CA ASN A 247 15.37 18.05 1.70
C ASN A 247 14.31 19.10 2.07
N LEU A 248 14.49 19.73 3.23
CA LEU A 248 13.60 20.78 3.73
C LEU A 248 14.23 22.16 3.59
N ASN A 249 13.94 22.86 2.49
CA ASN A 249 14.55 24.16 2.16
C ASN A 249 13.93 25.35 2.93
N GLY A 250 13.29 25.13 4.08
CA GLY A 250 12.64 26.18 4.90
C GLY A 250 11.42 26.85 4.25
N GLN A 251 11.00 26.39 3.06
CA GLN A 251 9.78 26.81 2.39
C GLN A 251 8.58 25.99 2.90
N PRO A 252 7.34 26.52 2.83
CA PRO A 252 6.15 25.73 3.16
C PRO A 252 6.11 24.48 2.27
N LEU A 253 5.98 23.32 2.90
CA LEU A 253 5.83 22.05 2.19
C LEU A 253 4.45 22.01 1.55
N GLN A 254 4.40 21.69 0.26
CA GLN A 254 3.16 21.40 -0.45
C GLN A 254 2.85 19.90 -0.39
N VAL A 255 1.57 19.55 -0.55
CA VAL A 255 1.15 18.14 -0.59
C VAL A 255 1.92 17.40 -1.69
N GLY A 256 2.54 16.27 -1.32
CA GLY A 256 3.30 15.44 -2.26
C GLY A 256 4.76 15.85 -2.49
N GLN A 257 5.27 16.90 -1.83
CA GLN A 257 6.70 17.19 -1.83
C GLN A 257 7.46 16.15 -0.99
N GLN A 258 8.59 15.68 -1.53
CA GLN A 258 9.44 14.61 -1.01
C GLN A 258 10.73 15.15 -0.41
#